data_AF-A0A6D2JPG0-F1
#
_entry.id   AF-A0A6D2JPG0-F1
#
_cell.length_a   1.000
_cell.length_b   1.000
_cell.length_c   1.000
_cell.angle_alpha   90.00
_cell.angle_beta   90.00
_cell.angle_gamma   90.00
#
_symmetry.space_group_name_H-M   'P 1'
#
loop_
_entity.id
_entity.type
_entity.pdbx_description
1 polymer ?
#
loop_
_entity_poly.entity_id
_entity_poly.type
_entity_poly.pdbx_seq_one_letter_code
_entity_poly.pdbx_strand_id
1 'polypeptide(L)'
;MKMMMSSSSRSSSSSSSSSYTRDQNNRYAHTKIGKKLKGGDENGVANRKALNREKIIAMQQDVEKLRTKLRHEENIHRAMKRAFNRPIGSLPRLPPFLPPPIVELLAEVAVLEEEIVRLEEHIVHFRQETYQEVAITSSSKTNLKCSADLPKSKLASSNARELNHHFRVRF
;
A
#
# COMPACT_ATOMS: atom_id res chain seq x y z
N MET A 1 -49.37 25.75 36.63
CA MET A 1 -48.33 25.25 35.70
C MET A 1 -47.05 25.04 36.48
N LYS A 2 -46.65 23.78 36.70
CA LYS A 2 -45.46 23.40 37.46
C LYS A 2 -44.46 22.81 36.48
N MET A 3 -43.47 23.60 36.06
CA MET A 3 -42.38 23.10 35.21
C MET A 3 -41.35 22.40 36.10
N MET A 4 -41.23 21.09 35.94
CA MET A 4 -40.16 20.30 36.55
C MET A 4 -38.97 20.33 35.58
N MET A 5 -37.82 20.83 36.03
CA MET A 5 -36.57 20.76 35.28
C MET A 5 -35.90 19.41 35.57
N SER A 6 -35.83 18.55 34.56
CA SER A 6 -35.11 17.27 34.63
C SER A 6 -33.62 17.49 34.40
N SER A 7 -32.80 17.04 35.36
CA SER A 7 -31.35 16.97 35.27
C SER A 7 -30.91 15.90 34.27
N SER A 8 -30.28 16.31 33.17
CA SER A 8 -29.63 15.39 32.23
C SER A 8 -28.18 15.18 32.65
N SER A 9 -27.89 14.00 33.23
CA SER A 9 -26.55 13.52 33.48
C SER A 9 -25.85 13.21 32.15
N ARG A 10 -24.73 13.89 31.87
CA ARG A 10 -23.86 13.60 30.73
C ARG A 10 -23.07 12.32 31.02
N SER A 11 -23.37 11.25 30.32
CA SER A 11 -22.56 10.04 30.29
C SER A 11 -21.33 10.27 29.42
N SER A 12 -20.16 10.07 30.01
CA SER A 12 -18.86 10.04 29.35
C SER A 12 -18.75 8.80 28.45
N SER A 13 -18.45 9.03 27.17
CA SER A 13 -18.08 7.99 26.23
C SER A 13 -16.65 7.53 26.52
N SER A 14 -16.49 6.30 27.00
CA SER A 14 -15.20 5.63 27.07
C SER A 14 -14.82 5.09 25.69
N SER A 15 -13.70 5.62 25.17
CA SER A 15 -12.98 5.13 24.01
C SER A 15 -12.57 3.68 24.25
N SER A 16 -13.11 2.76 23.46
CA SER A 16 -12.66 1.37 23.47
C SER A 16 -11.35 1.26 22.68
N SER A 17 -10.23 1.40 23.39
CA SER A 17 -8.91 1.08 22.89
C SER A 17 -8.86 -0.42 22.57
N SER A 18 -8.84 -0.76 21.27
CA SER A 18 -8.70 -2.12 20.79
C SER A 18 -7.25 -2.57 21.02
N SER A 19 -7.02 -3.16 22.17
CA SER A 19 -5.74 -3.80 22.53
C SER A 19 -5.61 -5.09 21.73
N TYR A 20 -4.67 -5.11 20.78
CA TYR A 20 -4.25 -6.29 20.06
C TYR A 20 -3.73 -7.32 21.08
N THR A 21 -4.52 -8.35 21.37
CA THR A 21 -4.10 -9.46 22.23
C THR A 21 -3.10 -10.31 21.46
N ARG A 22 -1.84 -10.19 21.86
CA ARG A 22 -0.76 -11.10 21.49
C ARG A 22 -1.05 -12.46 22.12
N ASP A 23 -1.68 -13.34 21.35
CA ASP A 23 -2.02 -14.70 21.76
C ASP A 23 -0.74 -15.55 21.82
N GLN A 24 -0.01 -15.43 22.94
CA GLN A 24 1.07 -16.35 23.31
C GLN A 24 0.47 -17.59 23.95
N ASN A 25 0.04 -18.56 23.14
CA ASN A 25 -0.20 -19.89 23.70
C ASN A 25 -0.12 -20.98 22.62
N ASN A 26 1.05 -21.62 22.51
CA ASN A 26 1.06 -23.06 22.28
C ASN A 26 2.30 -23.67 22.92
N ARG A 27 2.18 -24.02 24.21
CA ARG A 27 3.14 -24.90 24.88
C ARG A 27 2.97 -26.29 24.29
N TYR A 28 3.92 -26.70 23.45
CA TYR A 28 4.08 -28.11 23.06
C TYR A 28 4.45 -28.93 24.32
N ALA A 29 3.44 -29.47 25.00
CA ALA A 29 3.63 -30.44 26.06
C ALA A 29 3.99 -31.79 25.43
N HIS A 30 5.29 -32.10 25.35
CA HIS A 30 5.76 -33.45 25.09
C HIS A 30 5.43 -34.35 26.29
N THR A 31 4.28 -35.03 26.24
CA THR A 31 3.96 -36.09 27.21
C THR A 31 4.82 -37.33 26.88
N LYS A 32 5.85 -37.57 27.68
CA LYS A 32 6.61 -38.82 27.66
C LYS A 32 5.71 -39.95 28.18
N ILE A 33 5.10 -40.72 27.28
CA ILE A 33 4.29 -41.89 27.63
C ILE A 33 5.19 -43.12 27.65
N GLY A 34 5.55 -43.56 28.85
CA GLY A 34 6.30 -44.79 29.05
C GLY A 34 6.09 -45.34 30.46
N LYS A 35 4.90 -45.92 30.72
CA LYS A 35 4.67 -46.85 31.83
C LYS A 35 3.57 -47.84 31.42
N LYS A 36 4.01 -49.08 31.15
CA LYS A 36 3.17 -50.24 30.84
C LYS A 36 2.61 -50.79 32.15
N LEU A 37 1.33 -50.58 32.40
CA LEU A 37 0.58 -51.33 33.42
C LEU A 37 -0.26 -52.40 32.70
N LYS A 38 -0.02 -53.63 33.13
CA LYS A 38 -0.60 -54.88 32.64
C LYS A 38 -1.69 -55.23 33.65
N GLY A 39 -2.96 -55.04 33.27
CA GLY A 39 -4.12 -55.36 34.08
C GLY A 39 -5.35 -55.28 33.18
N GLY A 40 -6.16 -56.32 33.15
CA GLY A 40 -7.24 -56.52 32.18
C GLY A 40 -8.25 -55.38 32.19
N ASP A 41 -8.66 -54.88 31.02
CA ASP A 41 -9.54 -53.73 30.94
C ASP A 41 -10.22 -53.63 29.56
N GLU A 42 -11.40 -54.22 29.46
CA GLU A 42 -12.38 -53.90 28.41
C GLU A 42 -12.78 -52.40 28.44
N ASN A 43 -12.69 -51.75 29.60
CA ASN A 43 -12.87 -50.31 29.79
C ASN A 43 -11.71 -49.43 29.26
N GLY A 44 -10.46 -49.93 29.30
CA GLY A 44 -9.28 -49.18 28.86
C GLY A 44 -9.18 -49.04 27.33
N VAL A 45 -9.83 -49.94 26.59
CA VAL A 45 -9.90 -49.89 25.12
C VAL A 45 -10.95 -48.88 24.64
N ALA A 46 -12.10 -48.82 25.32
CA ALA A 46 -13.16 -47.84 25.03
C ALA A 46 -12.68 -46.41 25.28
N ASN A 47 -11.99 -46.17 26.40
CA ASN A 47 -11.48 -44.84 26.74
C ASN A 47 -10.39 -44.37 25.74
N ARG A 48 -9.52 -45.28 25.28
CA ARG A 48 -8.49 -44.96 24.27
C ARG A 48 -9.09 -44.62 22.91
N LYS A 49 -10.19 -45.30 22.52
CA LYS A 49 -10.94 -44.97 21.30
C LYS A 49 -11.60 -43.59 21.40
N ALA A 50 -12.16 -43.24 22.56
CA ALA A 50 -12.73 -41.91 22.80
C ALA A 50 -11.68 -40.80 22.71
N LEU A 51 -10.53 -40.97 23.38
CA LEU A 51 -9.41 -40.03 23.30
C LEU A 51 -8.87 -39.87 21.88
N ASN A 52 -8.78 -40.96 21.11
CA ASN A 52 -8.36 -40.90 19.71
C ASN A 52 -9.38 -40.15 18.84
N ARG A 53 -10.69 -40.32 19.07
CA ARG A 53 -11.73 -39.56 18.35
C ARG A 53 -11.65 -38.08 18.66
N GLU A 54 -11.49 -37.71 19.93
CA GLU A 54 -11.32 -36.32 20.36
C GLU A 54 -10.07 -35.69 19.71
N LYS A 55 -8.94 -36.42 19.70
CA LYS A 55 -7.72 -35.96 19.04
C LYS A 55 -7.93 -35.74 17.54
N ILE A 56 -8.61 -36.66 16.85
CA ILE A 56 -8.92 -36.51 15.42
C ILE A 56 -9.79 -35.26 15.20
N ILE A 57 -10.83 -35.05 16.02
CA ILE A 57 -11.70 -33.87 15.92
C ILE A 57 -10.92 -32.57 16.16
N ALA A 58 -10.10 -32.51 17.20
CA ALA A 58 -9.27 -31.34 17.49
C ALA A 58 -8.30 -31.04 16.35
N MET A 59 -7.66 -32.07 15.79
CA MET A 59 -6.79 -31.91 14.63
C MET A 59 -7.56 -31.42 13.39
N GLN A 60 -8.77 -31.93 13.16
CA GLN A 60 -9.62 -31.48 12.06
C GLN A 60 -9.97 -29.99 12.19
N GLN A 61 -10.33 -29.56 13.40
CA GLN A 61 -10.62 -28.15 13.71
C GLN A 61 -9.39 -27.27 13.50
N ASP A 62 -8.20 -27.73 13.90
CA ASP A 62 -6.97 -26.97 13.72
C ASP A 62 -6.59 -26.85 12.23
N VAL A 63 -6.81 -27.89 11.42
CA VAL A 63 -6.66 -27.81 9.96
C VAL A 63 -7.60 -26.76 9.37
N GLU A 64 -8.85 -26.70 9.83
CA GLU A 64 -9.80 -25.68 9.38
C GLU A 64 -9.36 -24.26 9.76
N LYS A 65 -8.92 -24.06 11.01
CA LYS A 65 -8.34 -22.79 11.47
C LYS A 65 -7.11 -22.38 10.66
N LEU A 66 -6.25 -23.34 10.29
CA LEU A 66 -5.08 -23.06 9.46
C LEU A 66 -5.50 -22.65 8.04
N ARG A 67 -6.52 -23.30 7.46
CA ARG A 67 -7.05 -22.94 6.14
C ARG A 67 -7.69 -21.55 6.13
N THR A 68 -8.36 -21.13 7.19
CA THR A 68 -8.93 -19.78 7.28
C THR A 68 -7.84 -18.72 7.40
N LYS A 69 -6.82 -18.95 8.25
CA LYS A 69 -5.65 -18.08 8.37
C LYS A 69 -4.88 -17.94 7.05
N LEU A 70 -4.65 -19.05 6.35
CA LEU A 70 -3.96 -19.04 5.06
C LEU A 70 -4.71 -18.17 4.04
N ARG A 71 -6.03 -18.37 3.88
CA ARG A 71 -6.84 -17.53 2.98
C ARG A 71 -6.80 -16.06 3.34
N HIS A 72 -6.79 -15.73 4.64
CA HIS A 72 -6.70 -14.34 5.08
C HIS A 72 -5.38 -13.70 4.67
N GLU A 73 -4.27 -14.40 4.89
CA GLU A 73 -2.94 -13.94 4.48
C GLU A 73 -2.82 -13.80 2.96
N GLU A 74 -3.32 -14.76 2.18
CA GLU A 74 -3.35 -14.69 0.72
C GLU A 74 -4.17 -13.50 0.21
N ASN A 75 -5.27 -13.17 0.89
CA ASN A 75 -6.09 -12.01 0.57
C ASN A 75 -5.37 -10.70 0.90
N ILE A 76 -4.66 -10.62 2.02
CA ILE A 76 -3.80 -9.47 2.37
C ILE A 76 -2.71 -9.31 1.30
N HIS A 77 -1.98 -10.37 0.99
CA HIS A 77 -0.93 -10.35 -0.02
C HIS A 77 -1.46 -9.91 -1.38
N ARG A 78 -2.64 -10.40 -1.80
CA ARG A 78 -3.30 -9.98 -3.04
C ARG A 78 -3.67 -8.50 -3.02
N ALA A 79 -4.19 -8.00 -1.91
CA ALA A 79 -4.53 -6.59 -1.75
C ALA A 79 -3.28 -5.70 -1.82
N MET A 80 -2.21 -6.08 -1.12
CA MET A 80 -0.93 -5.39 -1.20
C MET A 80 -0.35 -5.40 -2.61
N LYS A 81 -0.39 -6.55 -3.30
CA LYS A 81 0.07 -6.65 -4.69
C LYS A 81 -0.71 -5.73 -5.63
N ARG A 82 -2.02 -5.55 -5.42
CA ARG A 82 -2.81 -4.57 -6.18
C ARG A 82 -2.41 -3.14 -5.83
N ALA A 83 -2.17 -2.85 -4.55
CA ALA A 83 -1.76 -1.52 -4.11
C ALA A 83 -0.41 -1.10 -4.71
N PHE A 84 0.56 -2.01 -4.81
CA PHE A 84 1.88 -1.72 -5.39
C PHE A 84 1.91 -1.70 -6.92
N ASN A 85 0.93 -2.32 -7.59
CA ASN A 85 0.85 -2.34 -9.07
C ASN A 85 -0.14 -1.31 -9.63
N ARG A 86 -0.58 -0.34 -8.83
CA ARG A 86 -1.44 0.75 -9.30
C ARG A 86 -0.60 1.77 -10.10
N PRO A 87 -1.23 2.62 -10.93
CA PRO A 87 -0.54 3.77 -11.51
C PRO A 87 0.05 4.68 -10.43
N ILE A 88 1.29 5.12 -10.63
CA ILE A 88 2.00 6.03 -9.71
C ILE A 88 1.17 7.32 -9.57
N GLY A 89 1.05 7.84 -8.34
CA GLY A 89 0.26 9.03 -8.03
C GLY A 89 -1.23 8.76 -7.78
N SER A 90 -1.75 7.57 -8.15
CA SER A 90 -3.13 7.20 -7.79
C SER A 90 -3.23 6.70 -6.35
N LEU A 91 -4.39 6.81 -5.69
CA LEU A 91 -4.61 6.23 -4.36
C LEU A 91 -4.95 4.73 -4.46
N PRO A 92 -4.31 3.84 -3.67
CA PRO A 92 -4.62 2.41 -3.70
C PRO A 92 -6.04 2.15 -3.17
N ARG A 93 -6.81 1.29 -3.85
CA ARG A 93 -8.10 0.80 -3.35
C ARG A 93 -7.88 -0.33 -2.36
N LEU A 94 -7.94 0.00 -1.08
CA LEU A 94 -7.61 -0.91 0.01
C LEU A 94 -8.87 -1.53 0.64
N PRO A 95 -8.98 -2.86 0.67
CA PRO A 95 -10.06 -3.52 1.39
C PRO A 95 -9.97 -3.35 2.92
N PRO A 96 -11.11 -3.38 3.65
CA PRO A 96 -11.16 -3.12 5.09
C PRO A 96 -10.56 -4.24 5.96
N PHE A 97 -10.25 -5.40 5.39
CA PHE A 97 -9.59 -6.50 6.10
C PHE A 97 -8.07 -6.36 6.16
N LEU A 98 -7.50 -5.31 5.56
CA LEU A 98 -6.08 -5.01 5.69
C LEU A 98 -5.76 -4.52 7.11
N PRO A 99 -4.63 -4.94 7.68
CA PRO A 99 -4.14 -4.37 8.92
C PRO A 99 -4.02 -2.84 8.83
N PRO A 100 -4.55 -2.06 9.81
CA PRO A 100 -4.54 -0.60 9.77
C PRO A 100 -3.16 0.04 9.53
N PRO A 101 -2.06 -0.44 10.13
CA PRO A 101 -0.73 0.12 9.86
C PRO A 101 -0.33 0.02 8.39
N ILE A 102 -0.75 -1.04 7.70
CA ILE A 102 -0.46 -1.23 6.28
C ILE A 102 -1.29 -0.25 5.44
N VAL A 103 -2.54 -0.01 5.82
CA VAL A 103 -3.44 0.92 5.12
C VAL A 103 -2.89 2.34 5.18
N GLU A 104 -2.46 2.78 6.36
CA GLU A 104 -1.86 4.09 6.58
C GLU A 104 -0.61 4.30 5.74
N LEU A 105 0.35 3.36 5.81
CA LEU A 105 1.59 3.44 5.04
C LEU A 105 1.33 3.47 3.53
N LEU A 106 0.42 2.65 3.03
CA LEU A 106 0.08 2.63 1.60
C LEU A 106 -0.59 3.93 1.14
N ALA A 107 -1.35 4.59 2.01
CA ALA A 107 -1.93 5.90 1.73
C ALA A 107 -0.86 7.01 1.74
N GLU A 108 0.03 7.00 2.73
CA GLU A 108 1.15 7.95 2.82
C GLU A 108 2.04 7.89 1.58
N VAL A 109 2.45 6.68 1.19
CA VAL A 109 3.26 6.46 -0.02
C VAL A 109 2.55 7.00 -1.26
N ALA A 110 1.22 6.83 -1.38
CA ALA A 110 0.47 7.36 -2.51
C ALA A 110 0.47 8.90 -2.58
N VAL A 111 0.36 9.57 -1.44
CA VAL A 111 0.45 11.04 -1.37
C VAL A 111 1.84 11.52 -1.77
N LEU A 112 2.89 10.83 -1.32
CA LEU A 112 4.26 11.16 -1.70
C LEU A 112 4.50 10.96 -3.21
N GLU A 113 3.98 9.89 -3.79
CA GLU A 113 4.07 9.64 -5.22
C GLU A 113 3.41 10.77 -6.03
N GLU A 114 2.21 11.21 -5.63
CA GLU A 114 1.52 12.32 -6.30
C GLU A 114 2.32 13.63 -6.20
N GLU A 115 2.91 13.92 -5.04
CA GLU A 115 3.73 15.10 -4.87
C GLU A 115 4.99 15.05 -5.75
N ILE A 116 5.61 13.88 -5.91
CA ILE A 116 6.74 13.70 -6.83
C ILE A 116 6.30 14.01 -8.27
N VAL A 117 5.19 13.46 -8.73
CA VAL A 117 4.66 13.69 -10.08
C VAL A 117 4.42 15.19 -10.32
N ARG A 118 3.76 15.87 -9.37
CA ARG A 118 3.50 17.31 -9.46
C ARG A 118 4.78 18.14 -9.51
N LEU A 119 5.79 17.78 -8.73
CA LEU A 119 7.09 18.45 -8.75
C LEU A 119 7.83 18.24 -10.08
N GLU A 120 7.76 17.04 -10.65
CA GLU A 120 8.33 16.75 -11.96
C GLU A 120 7.68 17.58 -13.07
N GLU A 121 6.35 17.75 -13.04
CA GLU A 121 5.63 18.63 -13.95
C GLU A 121 6.11 20.09 -13.85
N HIS A 122 6.28 20.59 -12.62
CA HIS A 122 6.82 21.93 -12.39
C HIS A 122 8.24 22.09 -12.97
N ILE A 123 9.12 21.10 -12.75
CA ILE A 123 10.48 21.12 -13.30
C ILE A 123 10.45 21.18 -14.83
N VAL A 124 9.57 20.41 -15.46
CA VAL A 124 9.40 20.43 -16.92
C VAL A 124 8.93 21.81 -17.39
N HIS A 125 7.97 22.42 -16.69
CA HIS A 125 7.47 23.77 -16.99
C HIS A 125 8.56 24.83 -16.91
N PHE A 126 9.30 24.91 -15.80
CA PHE A 126 10.37 25.90 -15.63
C PHE A 126 11.45 25.79 -16.70
N ARG A 127 11.77 24.58 -17.13
CA ARG A 127 12.71 24.38 -18.24
C ARG A 127 12.17 24.97 -19.53
N GLN A 128 10.90 24.75 -19.85
CA GLN A 128 10.26 25.31 -21.04
C GLN A 128 10.21 26.84 -21.00
N GLU A 129 9.80 27.42 -19.87
CA GLU A 129 9.81 28.87 -19.65
C GLU A 129 11.21 29.44 -19.86
N THR A 130 12.23 28.81 -19.28
CA THR A 130 13.63 29.24 -19.45
C THR A 130 14.05 29.20 -20.92
N TYR A 131 13.72 28.14 -21.67
CA TYR A 131 14.04 28.07 -23.10
C TYR A 131 13.32 29.15 -23.91
N GLN A 132 12.06 29.43 -23.57
CA GLN A 132 11.26 30.46 -24.23
C GLN A 132 11.85 31.86 -23.96
N GLU A 133 12.21 32.16 -22.70
CA GLU A 133 12.84 33.42 -22.31
C GLU A 133 14.17 33.65 -23.03
N VAL A 134 15.01 32.62 -23.14
CA VAL A 134 16.29 32.70 -23.86
C VAL A 134 16.05 32.93 -25.36
N ALA A 135 15.08 32.25 -25.97
CA ALA A 135 14.73 32.43 -27.38
C ALA A 135 14.20 33.86 -27.67
N ILE A 136 13.30 34.37 -26.83
CA ILE A 136 12.73 35.72 -26.94
C ILE A 136 13.80 36.79 -26.70
N THR A 137 14.65 36.62 -25.69
CA THR A 137 15.74 37.56 -25.38
C THR A 137 16.77 37.60 -26.51
N SER A 138 17.04 36.44 -27.13
CA SER A 138 17.97 36.34 -28.26
C SER A 138 17.42 37.03 -29.52
N SER A 139 16.13 36.87 -29.83
CA SER A 139 15.52 37.54 -30.98
C SER A 139 15.40 39.07 -30.78
N SER A 140 15.13 39.51 -29.54
CA SER A 140 15.03 40.93 -29.20
C SER A 140 16.38 41.66 -29.26
N LYS A 141 17.48 40.98 -28.95
CA LYS A 141 18.85 41.54 -29.09
C LYS A 141 19.30 41.72 -30.55
N THR A 142 18.63 41.08 -31.52
CA THR A 142 18.92 41.26 -32.95
C THR A 142 18.17 42.45 -33.59
N ASN A 143 17.13 42.98 -32.93
CA ASN A 143 16.38 44.15 -33.44
C ASN A 143 17.04 45.50 -33.12
N LEU A 144 18.11 45.55 -32.32
CA LEU A 144 18.93 46.76 -32.11
C LEU A 144 20.15 46.83 -33.05
N LYS A 145 20.30 45.86 -33.95
CA LYS A 145 21.38 45.83 -34.95
C LYS A 145 20.84 45.60 -36.36
N CYS A 146 19.75 46.30 -36.70
CA CYS A 146 19.26 46.43 -38.07
C CYS A 146 18.96 47.90 -38.37
N SER A 147 20.01 48.73 -38.36
CA SER A 147 20.06 50.00 -39.07
C SER A 147 21.53 50.29 -39.39
N ALA A 148 22.07 49.53 -40.34
CA ALA A 148 23.29 49.84 -41.06
C ALA A 148 23.29 49.00 -42.34
N ASP A 149 22.78 49.61 -43.40
CA ASP A 149 22.94 49.38 -44.84
C ASP A 149 23.49 48.03 -45.37
N LEU A 150 22.69 47.48 -46.30
CA LEU A 150 22.99 46.40 -47.25
C LEU A 150 24.24 46.69 -48.12
N PRO A 151 24.96 45.67 -48.61
CA PRO A 151 24.54 45.05 -49.88
C PRO A 151 24.62 43.52 -49.98
N LYS A 152 23.82 43.03 -50.93
CA LYS A 152 23.60 41.66 -51.40
C LYS A 152 24.88 40.87 -51.71
N SER A 153 24.92 39.60 -51.31
CA SER A 153 25.35 38.51 -52.21
C SER A 153 24.81 37.15 -51.72
N LYS A 154 24.36 36.34 -52.69
CA LYS A 154 23.85 34.97 -52.55
C LYS A 154 24.97 34.04 -52.06
N LEU A 155 24.63 33.00 -51.29
CA LEU A 155 25.01 31.61 -51.56
C LEU A 155 24.31 30.63 -50.57
N ALA A 156 23.92 29.49 -51.11
CA ALA A 156 23.19 28.42 -50.46
C ALA A 156 24.07 27.61 -49.50
N SER A 157 23.47 27.03 -48.45
CA SER A 157 23.77 25.65 -48.06
C SER A 157 22.73 25.13 -47.05
N SER A 158 22.13 24.02 -47.44
CA SER A 158 21.33 23.10 -46.65
C SER A 158 22.06 22.59 -45.38
N ASN A 159 21.29 22.40 -44.30
CA ASN A 159 21.21 21.19 -43.46
C ASN A 159 20.89 21.51 -41.99
N ALA A 160 19.78 20.97 -41.48
CA ALA A 160 19.61 20.52 -40.08
C ALA A 160 18.22 19.88 -39.92
N ARG A 161 18.06 18.64 -40.41
CA ARG A 161 16.95 17.75 -40.05
C ARG A 161 17.52 16.67 -39.12
N GLU A 162 17.77 17.00 -37.86
CA GLU A 162 18.03 16.07 -36.75
C GLU A 162 18.38 16.95 -35.54
N LEU A 163 17.66 16.99 -34.43
CA LEU A 163 17.39 15.93 -33.47
C LEU A 163 16.24 16.42 -32.58
N ASN A 164 15.26 15.56 -32.31
CA ASN A 164 14.59 15.40 -30.99
C ASN A 164 13.41 14.45 -31.17
N HIS A 165 13.71 13.25 -31.66
CA HIS A 165 12.91 12.09 -31.30
C HIS A 165 13.46 11.60 -29.96
N HIS A 166 12.57 11.22 -29.03
CA HIS A 166 12.85 10.47 -27.81
C HIS A 166 12.94 11.21 -26.45
N PHE A 167 11.88 11.96 -26.11
CA PHE A 167 11.38 11.90 -24.73
C PHE A 167 10.04 11.16 -24.73
N ARG A 168 10.14 9.84 -24.90
CA ARG A 168 9.01 8.95 -24.64
C ARG A 168 8.97 8.71 -23.14
N VAL A 169 8.19 9.51 -22.43
CA VAL A 169 7.76 9.19 -21.06
C VAL A 169 6.90 7.94 -21.17
N ARG A 170 7.46 6.80 -20.78
CA ARG A 170 6.68 5.57 -20.57
C ARG A 170 6.14 5.63 -19.14
N PHE A 171 4.82 5.66 -19.02
CA PHE A 171 4.09 5.04 -17.92
C PHE A 171 3.35 3.83 -18.49
#